data_AF-A0A8T6NUS5-F1
#
_entry.id   AF-A0A8T6NUS5-F1
#
_cell.length_a   1.000
_cell.length_b   1.000
_cell.length_c   1.000
_cell.angle_alpha   90.00
_cell.angle_beta   90.00
_cell.angle_gamma   90.00
#
_symmetry.space_group_name_H-M   'P 1'
#
loop_
_entity.id
_entity.type
_entity.pdbx_description
1 polymer ?
#
loop_
_entity_poly.entity_id
_entity_poly.type
_entity_poly.pdbx_seq_one_letter_code
_entity_poly.pdbx_strand_id
1 'polypeptide(L)'
;MTARLFTPWVLGAALIAGGIAYLVITLTGYGGPLEPVLSGLIGLLALPYLGRWLAGRDQWWALIAAYVFFALAVPVLALALLPPVWQLFAAIVLVEIAIGFTAAAFLEPDVAWAGIVAYAAGALAGVLLLSLVLADTVLLGGIAMVLASVPLWVLFARDRTRLWALVPASVVSLLALVLVVAAGVAAVSRAGFLLVLVNGVLAVIFLVLFVVVRRFDWALWLAFATGAGAILAIFFPSGGPGFALFALTMGSYIIVWQIRSTRQSRA
;
A
#
# COMPACT_ATOMS: atom_id res chain seq x y z
N MET A 1 11.78 -0.48 -33.78
CA MET A 1 12.12 0.02 -32.43
C MET A 1 10.90 0.41 -31.57
N THR A 2 9.70 0.52 -32.14
CA THR A 2 8.48 0.99 -31.45
C THR A 2 7.78 -0.05 -30.56
N ALA A 3 7.90 -1.35 -30.84
CA ALA A 3 7.22 -2.39 -30.05
C ALA A 3 7.76 -2.59 -28.62
N ARG A 4 9.04 -2.26 -28.35
CA ARG A 4 9.67 -2.45 -27.03
C ARG A 4 9.28 -1.39 -26.00
N LEU A 5 8.81 -0.23 -26.44
CA LEU A 5 8.36 0.86 -25.55
C LEU A 5 6.86 0.77 -25.23
N PHE A 6 6.08 0.00 -25.99
CA PHE A 6 4.63 -0.08 -25.81
C PHE A 6 4.22 -1.03 -24.67
N THR A 7 4.97 -2.12 -24.49
CA THR A 7 4.67 -3.17 -23.50
C THR A 7 4.62 -2.68 -22.05
N PRO A 8 5.55 -1.83 -21.56
CA PRO A 8 5.53 -1.33 -20.19
C PRO A 8 4.30 -0.46 -19.89
N TRP A 9 3.84 0.33 -20.86
CA TRP A 9 2.69 1.22 -20.69
C TRP A 9 1.37 0.46 -20.66
N VAL A 10 1.21 -0.53 -21.55
CA VAL A 10 0.04 -1.43 -21.53
C VAL A 10 -0.04 -2.20 -20.22
N LEU A 11 1.11 -2.67 -19.71
CA LEU A 11 1.19 -3.36 -18.44
C LEU A 11 0.94 -2.42 -17.24
N GLY A 12 1.40 -1.17 -17.30
CA GLY A 12 1.08 -0.16 -16.27
C GLY A 12 -0.41 0.20 -16.26
N ALA A 13 -1.02 0.35 -17.43
CA ALA A 13 -2.46 0.58 -17.57
C ALA A 13 -3.27 -0.62 -17.06
N ALA A 14 -2.83 -1.86 -17.33
CA ALA A 14 -3.46 -3.07 -16.80
C ALA A 14 -3.38 -3.16 -15.27
N LEU A 15 -2.26 -2.74 -14.66
CA LEU A 15 -2.11 -2.61 -13.21
C LEU A 15 -3.11 -1.62 -12.60
N ILE A 16 -3.20 -0.43 -13.20
CA ILE A 16 -4.12 0.62 -12.74
C ILE A 16 -5.57 0.15 -12.90
N ALA A 17 -5.91 -0.39 -14.07
CA ALA A 17 -7.26 -0.88 -14.34
C ALA A 17 -7.65 -2.07 -13.45
N GLY A 18 -6.73 -3.02 -13.23
CA GLY A 18 -6.94 -4.15 -12.34
C GLY A 18 -7.09 -3.72 -10.89
N GLY A 19 -6.27 -2.78 -10.42
CA GLY A 19 -6.39 -2.19 -9.08
C GLY A 19 -7.71 -1.46 -8.88
N ILE A 20 -8.15 -0.66 -9.86
CA ILE A 20 -9.44 0.04 -9.84
C ILE A 20 -10.61 -0.96 -9.85
N ALA A 21 -10.56 -1.95 -10.73
CA ALA A 21 -11.61 -2.97 -10.83
C ALA A 21 -11.76 -3.74 -9.52
N TYR A 22 -10.64 -4.15 -8.92
CA TYR A 22 -10.63 -4.77 -7.59
C TYR A 22 -11.26 -3.85 -6.55
N LEU A 23 -10.85 -2.58 -6.50
CA LEU A 23 -11.42 -1.57 -5.60
C LEU A 23 -12.93 -1.43 -5.74
N VAL A 24 -13.44 -1.35 -6.97
CA VAL A 24 -14.88 -1.24 -7.24
C VAL A 24 -15.64 -2.47 -6.74
N ILE A 25 -15.11 -3.67 -7.00
CA ILE A 25 -15.74 -4.93 -6.56
C ILE A 25 -15.78 -5.00 -5.03
N THR A 26 -14.66 -4.70 -4.38
CA THR A 26 -14.55 -4.74 -2.92
C THR A 26 -15.46 -3.70 -2.25
N LEU A 27 -15.52 -2.48 -2.81
CA LEU A 27 -16.36 -1.39 -2.27
C LEU A 27 -17.86 -1.61 -2.48
N THR A 28 -18.25 -2.37 -3.50
CA THR A 28 -19.67 -2.62 -3.80
C THR A 28 -20.24 -3.80 -3.00
N GLY A 29 -19.43 -4.49 -2.21
CA GLY A 29 -19.85 -5.69 -1.47
C GLY A 29 -20.25 -6.85 -2.38
N TYR A 30 -19.93 -6.78 -3.67
CA TYR A 30 -20.26 -7.80 -4.67
C TYR A 30 -19.32 -9.03 -4.62
N GLY A 31 -18.46 -9.12 -3.61
CA GLY A 31 -17.53 -10.22 -3.38
C GLY A 31 -18.19 -11.50 -2.85
N GLY A 32 -19.40 -11.85 -3.31
CA GLY A 32 -20.05 -13.10 -2.92
C GLY A 32 -19.32 -14.35 -3.49
N PRO A 33 -20.03 -15.36 -4.01
CA PRO A 33 -19.40 -16.60 -4.51
C PRO A 33 -18.40 -16.39 -5.68
N LEU A 34 -18.30 -15.19 -6.25
CA LEU A 34 -17.36 -14.83 -7.30
C LEU A 34 -15.99 -14.37 -6.77
N GLU A 35 -15.84 -14.11 -5.46
CA GLU A 35 -14.58 -13.61 -4.88
C GLU A 35 -13.37 -14.50 -5.21
N PRO A 36 -13.43 -15.85 -5.04
CA PRO A 36 -12.30 -16.72 -5.37
C PRO A 36 -11.93 -16.67 -6.86
N VAL A 37 -12.94 -16.54 -7.73
CA VAL A 37 -12.74 -16.46 -9.19
C VAL A 37 -12.00 -15.16 -9.53
N LEU A 38 -12.43 -14.05 -8.95
CA LEU A 38 -11.81 -12.74 -9.17
C LEU A 38 -10.38 -12.69 -8.61
N SER A 39 -10.14 -13.23 -7.41
CA SER A 39 -8.80 -13.35 -6.85
C SER A 39 -7.91 -14.23 -7.73
N GLY A 40 -8.44 -15.35 -8.25
CA GLY A 40 -7.74 -16.20 -9.21
C GLY A 40 -7.37 -15.46 -10.50
N LEU A 41 -8.29 -14.68 -11.06
CA LEU A 41 -8.04 -13.86 -12.24
C LEU A 41 -6.96 -12.80 -11.97
N ILE A 42 -6.99 -12.13 -10.82
CA ILE A 42 -5.94 -11.17 -10.41
C ILE A 42 -4.59 -11.87 -10.26
N GLY A 43 -4.56 -13.08 -9.70
CA GLY A 43 -3.35 -13.90 -9.61
C GLY A 43 -2.82 -14.29 -10.99
N LEU A 44 -3.70 -14.61 -11.96
CA LEU A 44 -3.31 -14.90 -13.34
C LEU A 44 -2.67 -13.68 -14.03
N LEU A 45 -3.10 -12.46 -13.70
CA LEU A 45 -2.46 -11.23 -14.19
C LEU A 45 -1.01 -11.08 -13.70
N ALA A 46 -0.61 -11.73 -12.60
CA ALA A 46 0.77 -11.73 -12.13
C ALA A 46 1.71 -12.57 -13.01
N LEU A 47 1.20 -13.63 -13.64
CA LEU A 47 1.99 -14.59 -14.43
C LEU A 47 2.81 -13.99 -15.58
N PRO A 48 2.28 -13.09 -16.44
CA PRO A 48 3.07 -12.50 -17.50
C PRO A 48 4.26 -11.66 -16.97
N TYR A 49 4.10 -11.01 -15.82
CA TYR A 49 5.18 -10.26 -15.18
C TYR A 49 6.23 -11.21 -14.57
N LEU A 50 5.77 -12.28 -13.92
CA LEU A 50 6.66 -13.31 -13.41
C LEU A 50 7.45 -13.97 -14.55
N GLY A 51 6.78 -14.34 -15.65
CA GLY A 51 7.41 -14.91 -16.84
C GLY A 51 8.43 -13.96 -17.46
N ARG A 52 8.14 -12.65 -17.50
CA ARG A 52 9.09 -11.64 -17.99
C ARG A 52 10.34 -11.54 -17.10
N TRP A 53 10.19 -11.57 -15.79
CA TRP A 53 11.32 -11.59 -14.88
C TRP A 53 12.13 -12.89 -14.99
N LEU A 54 11.46 -14.04 -15.16
CA LEU A 54 12.14 -15.33 -15.36
C LEU A 54 12.95 -15.34 -16.67
N ALA A 55 12.45 -14.69 -17.73
CA ALA A 55 13.16 -14.53 -19.00
C ALA A 55 14.30 -13.50 -18.96
N GLY A 56 14.32 -12.60 -17.96
CA GLY A 56 15.34 -11.56 -17.80
C GLY A 56 15.43 -11.12 -16.34
N ARG A 57 16.36 -11.73 -15.59
CA ARG A 57 16.52 -11.53 -14.13
C ARG A 57 16.99 -10.12 -13.75
N ASP A 58 17.45 -9.35 -14.73
CA ASP A 58 17.77 -7.93 -14.65
C ASP A 58 16.51 -7.03 -14.55
N GLN A 59 15.33 -7.54 -14.90
CA GLN A 59 14.08 -6.78 -14.97
C GLN A 59 13.29 -6.80 -13.66
N TRP A 60 13.88 -6.22 -12.61
CA TRP A 60 13.31 -6.16 -11.26
C TRP A 60 11.90 -5.55 -11.18
N TRP A 61 11.57 -4.62 -12.06
CA TRP A 61 10.23 -4.01 -12.13
C TRP A 61 9.13 -5.06 -12.36
N ALA A 62 9.41 -6.12 -13.13
CA ALA A 62 8.44 -7.14 -13.47
C ALA A 62 8.17 -8.07 -12.27
N LEU A 63 9.21 -8.43 -11.52
CA LEU A 63 9.04 -9.20 -10.28
C LEU A 63 8.15 -8.46 -9.28
N ILE A 64 8.37 -7.15 -9.13
CA ILE A 64 7.62 -6.32 -8.18
C ILE A 64 6.16 -6.19 -8.60
N ALA A 65 5.87 -6.01 -9.89
CA ALA A 65 4.51 -5.99 -10.40
C ALA A 65 3.79 -7.34 -10.15
N ALA A 66 4.44 -8.47 -10.46
CA ALA A 66 3.91 -9.80 -10.15
C ALA A 66 3.62 -9.94 -8.65
N TYR A 67 4.54 -9.45 -7.82
CA TYR A 67 4.38 -9.47 -6.37
C TYR A 67 3.16 -8.67 -5.90
N VAL A 68 2.96 -7.46 -6.39
CA VAL A 68 1.78 -6.64 -6.03
C VAL A 68 0.49 -7.39 -6.34
N PHE A 69 0.39 -8.04 -7.51
CA PHE A 69 -0.78 -8.82 -7.87
C PHE A 69 -0.97 -10.06 -6.99
N PHE A 70 0.09 -10.82 -6.71
CA PHE A 70 -0.01 -11.94 -5.79
C PHE A 70 -0.36 -11.51 -4.37
N ALA A 71 0.19 -10.40 -3.90
CA ALA A 71 -0.08 -9.86 -2.58
C ALA A 71 -1.53 -9.41 -2.40
N LEU A 72 -2.22 -9.06 -3.50
CA LEU A 72 -3.66 -8.80 -3.52
C LEU A 72 -4.47 -10.09 -3.67
N ALA A 73 -4.08 -10.98 -4.59
CA ALA A 73 -4.84 -12.17 -4.92
C ALA A 73 -4.81 -13.24 -3.82
N VAL A 74 -3.64 -13.53 -3.27
CA VAL A 74 -3.43 -14.68 -2.36
C VAL A 74 -4.18 -14.50 -1.04
N PRO A 75 -4.12 -13.35 -0.34
CA PRO A 75 -4.87 -13.17 0.90
C PRO A 75 -6.37 -13.27 0.66
N VAL A 76 -6.90 -12.65 -0.40
CA VAL A 76 -8.34 -12.68 -0.69
C VAL A 76 -8.79 -14.10 -1.02
N LEU A 77 -8.01 -14.83 -1.82
CA LEU A 77 -8.28 -16.24 -2.13
C LEU A 77 -8.22 -17.11 -0.86
N ALA A 78 -7.24 -16.87 0.00
CA ALA A 78 -7.10 -17.56 1.28
C ALA A 78 -8.29 -17.28 2.19
N LEU A 79 -8.76 -16.03 2.27
CA LEU A 79 -9.94 -15.67 3.06
C LEU A 79 -11.21 -16.34 2.53
N ALA A 80 -11.34 -16.43 1.21
CA ALA A 80 -12.53 -16.98 0.58
C ALA A 80 -12.59 -18.52 0.65
N LEU A 81 -11.43 -19.20 0.67
CA LEU A 81 -11.37 -20.67 0.57
C LEU A 81 -10.93 -21.38 1.85
N LEU A 82 -10.16 -20.72 2.72
CA LEU A 82 -9.57 -21.38 3.89
C LEU A 82 -10.38 -21.10 5.15
N PRO A 83 -10.77 -22.15 5.88
CA PRO A 83 -11.25 -22.01 7.26
C PRO A 83 -10.22 -21.25 8.12
N PRO A 84 -10.64 -20.53 9.17
CA PRO A 84 -9.75 -19.68 9.98
C PRO A 84 -8.50 -20.40 10.51
N VAL A 85 -8.62 -21.67 10.90
CA VAL A 85 -7.48 -22.47 11.40
C VAL A 85 -6.37 -22.60 10.35
N TRP A 86 -6.72 -22.71 9.07
CA TRP A 86 -5.74 -22.84 7.98
C TRP A 86 -5.12 -21.51 7.59
N GLN A 87 -5.82 -20.39 7.82
CA GLN A 87 -5.25 -19.05 7.65
C GLN A 87 -4.12 -18.80 8.66
N LEU A 88 -4.27 -19.28 9.90
CA LEU A 88 -3.22 -19.22 10.92
C LEU A 88 -1.97 -20.03 10.49
N PHE A 89 -2.15 -21.25 9.99
CA PHE A 89 -1.03 -22.04 9.47
C PHE A 89 -0.33 -21.35 8.30
N ALA A 90 -1.08 -20.80 7.35
CA ALA A 90 -0.52 -20.06 6.23
C ALA A 90 0.29 -18.84 6.71
N ALA A 91 -0.21 -18.11 7.70
CA ALA A 91 0.51 -16.99 8.29
C ALA A 91 1.82 -17.43 8.96
N ILE A 92 1.81 -18.53 9.72
CA ILE A 92 3.02 -19.07 10.36
C ILE A 92 4.08 -19.42 9.32
N VAL A 93 3.70 -20.15 8.26
CA VAL A 93 4.61 -20.51 7.17
C VAL A 93 5.18 -19.26 6.49
N LEU A 94 4.36 -18.23 6.27
CA LEU A 94 4.82 -16.97 5.70
C LEU A 94 5.78 -16.21 6.63
N VAL A 95 5.57 -16.26 7.96
CA VAL A 95 6.52 -15.70 8.93
C VAL A 95 7.85 -16.44 8.88
N GLU A 96 7.84 -17.78 8.82
CA GLU A 96 9.07 -18.57 8.72
C GLU A 96 9.86 -18.22 7.44
N ILE A 97 9.17 -18.12 6.31
CA ILE A 97 9.76 -17.64 5.05
C ILE A 97 10.33 -16.23 5.23
N ALA A 98 9.55 -15.32 5.83
CA ALA A 98 9.95 -13.94 6.05
C ALA A 98 11.24 -13.85 6.89
N ILE A 99 11.34 -14.65 7.95
CA ILE A 99 12.53 -14.71 8.81
C ILE A 99 13.76 -15.18 8.03
N GLY A 100 13.63 -16.25 7.25
CA GLY A 100 14.75 -16.78 6.44
C GLY A 100 15.28 -15.75 5.44
N PHE A 101 14.37 -15.07 4.72
CA PHE A 101 14.77 -14.02 3.78
C PHE A 101 15.26 -12.75 4.47
N THR A 102 14.74 -12.43 5.66
CA THR A 102 15.22 -11.31 6.46
C THR A 102 16.67 -11.55 6.86
N ALA A 103 16.99 -12.75 7.35
CA ALA A 103 18.35 -13.15 7.68
C ALA A 103 19.28 -13.05 6.47
N ALA A 104 18.86 -13.58 5.31
CA ALA A 104 19.63 -13.45 4.07
C ALA A 104 19.89 -11.98 3.67
N ALA A 105 18.87 -11.13 3.79
CA ALA A 105 18.99 -9.70 3.47
C ALA A 105 19.94 -8.94 4.41
N PHE A 106 20.07 -9.38 5.66
CA PHE A 106 21.02 -8.80 6.63
C PHE A 106 22.44 -9.32 6.44
N LEU A 107 22.60 -10.59 6.07
CA LEU A 107 23.91 -11.21 5.88
C LEU A 107 24.58 -10.78 4.57
N GLU A 108 23.80 -10.57 3.51
CA GLU A 108 24.31 -10.20 2.18
C GLU A 108 23.60 -8.92 1.66
N PRO A 109 24.10 -7.72 2.00
CA PRO A 109 23.45 -6.45 1.68
C PRO A 109 23.26 -6.17 0.17
N ASP A 110 24.06 -6.85 -0.66
CA ASP A 110 24.01 -6.79 -2.12
C ASP A 110 22.79 -7.55 -2.70
N VAL A 111 22.19 -8.42 -1.90
CA VAL A 111 21.03 -9.27 -2.24
C VAL A 111 19.74 -8.52 -1.87
N ALA A 112 19.57 -7.33 -2.46
CA ALA A 112 18.45 -6.44 -2.15
C ALA A 112 17.06 -7.09 -2.37
N TRP A 113 16.99 -8.15 -3.18
CA TRP A 113 15.76 -8.89 -3.44
C TRP A 113 15.29 -9.75 -2.27
N ALA A 114 16.21 -10.24 -1.44
CA ALA A 114 15.86 -11.02 -0.25
C ALA A 114 15.02 -10.17 0.71
N GLY A 115 15.37 -8.89 0.89
CA GLY A 115 14.60 -7.96 1.71
C GLY A 115 13.18 -7.72 1.19
N ILE A 116 12.99 -7.72 -0.13
CA ILE A 116 11.66 -7.59 -0.75
C ILE A 116 10.83 -8.83 -0.44
N VAL A 117 11.38 -10.04 -0.60
CA VAL A 117 10.69 -11.31 -0.32
C VAL A 117 10.37 -11.46 1.17
N ALA A 118 11.30 -11.07 2.03
CA ALA A 118 11.12 -11.06 3.48
C ALA A 118 9.95 -10.17 3.90
N TYR A 119 9.98 -8.92 3.44
CA TYR A 119 8.92 -7.96 3.72
C TYR A 119 7.58 -8.44 3.17
N ALA A 120 7.61 -9.00 1.97
CA ALA A 120 6.45 -9.52 1.29
C ALA A 120 5.73 -10.62 2.08
N ALA A 121 6.48 -11.65 2.46
CA ALA A 121 5.96 -12.75 3.24
C ALA A 121 5.46 -12.26 4.62
N GLY A 122 6.19 -11.35 5.26
CA GLY A 122 5.79 -10.76 6.55
C GLY A 122 4.52 -9.92 6.45
N ALA A 123 4.37 -9.13 5.40
CA ALA A 123 3.16 -8.35 5.13
C ALA A 123 1.94 -9.25 4.94
N LEU A 124 2.08 -10.30 4.12
CA LEU A 124 0.99 -11.25 3.87
C LEU A 124 0.61 -12.03 5.15
N ALA A 125 1.60 -12.45 5.93
CA ALA A 125 1.35 -13.03 7.24
C ALA A 125 0.59 -12.08 8.15
N GLY A 126 0.99 -10.80 8.20
CA GLY A 126 0.32 -9.76 8.98
C GLY A 126 -1.15 -9.59 8.58
N VAL A 127 -1.45 -9.57 7.27
CA VAL A 127 -2.82 -9.48 6.76
C VAL A 127 -3.64 -10.72 7.16
N LEU A 128 -3.08 -11.92 7.02
CA LEU A 128 -3.75 -13.16 7.40
C LEU A 128 -3.97 -13.28 8.92
N LEU A 129 -3.07 -12.76 9.75
CA LEU A 129 -3.29 -12.72 11.19
C LEU A 129 -4.35 -11.68 11.56
N LEU A 130 -4.30 -10.52 10.91
CA LEU A 130 -5.29 -9.46 11.10
C LEU A 130 -6.69 -9.93 10.70
N SER A 131 -6.83 -10.78 9.69
CA SER A 131 -8.14 -11.28 9.27
C SER A 131 -8.77 -12.26 10.26
N LEU A 132 -7.99 -12.86 11.15
CA LEU A 132 -8.53 -13.67 12.25
C LEU A 132 -9.25 -12.81 13.30
N VAL A 133 -8.95 -11.51 13.36
CA VAL A 133 -9.49 -10.57 14.36
C VAL A 133 -10.43 -9.55 13.72
N LEU A 134 -10.13 -9.11 12.50
CA LEU A 134 -10.91 -8.15 11.73
C LEU A 134 -11.85 -8.89 10.78
N ALA A 135 -13.16 -8.73 10.98
CA ALA A 135 -14.17 -9.25 10.06
C ALA A 135 -14.38 -8.38 8.79
N ASP A 136 -13.76 -7.20 8.73
CA ASP A 136 -13.98 -6.24 7.64
C ASP A 136 -12.96 -6.46 6.51
N THR A 137 -13.44 -7.02 5.41
CA THR A 137 -12.64 -7.34 4.22
C THR A 137 -12.16 -6.09 3.47
N VAL A 138 -12.92 -4.99 3.50
CA VAL A 138 -12.52 -3.72 2.86
C VAL A 138 -11.33 -3.12 3.61
N LEU A 139 -11.40 -3.12 4.94
CA LEU A 139 -10.31 -2.66 5.79
C LEU A 139 -9.05 -3.52 5.61
N LEU A 140 -9.20 -4.86 5.58
CA LEU A 140 -8.10 -5.78 5.33
C LEU A 140 -7.45 -5.53 3.97
N GLY A 141 -8.24 -5.32 2.91
CA GLY A 141 -7.74 -4.95 1.60
C GLY A 141 -6.95 -3.64 1.61
N GLY A 142 -7.45 -2.63 2.34
CA GLY A 142 -6.73 -1.37 2.55
C GLY A 142 -5.39 -1.57 3.27
N ILE A 143 -5.37 -2.32 4.37
CA ILE A 143 -4.14 -2.62 5.12
C ILE A 143 -3.15 -3.40 4.25
N ALA A 144 -3.63 -4.41 3.50
CA ALA A 144 -2.79 -5.18 2.59
C ALA A 144 -2.13 -4.30 1.53
N MET A 145 -2.87 -3.33 0.97
CA MET A 145 -2.30 -2.34 0.04
C MET A 145 -1.28 -1.41 0.72
N VAL A 146 -1.54 -0.94 1.95
CA VAL A 146 -0.55 -0.14 2.68
C VAL A 146 0.75 -0.93 2.80
N LEU A 147 0.68 -2.17 3.29
CA LEU A 147 1.85 -3.03 3.45
C LEU A 147 2.54 -3.28 2.11
N ALA A 148 1.79 -3.60 1.05
CA ALA A 148 2.35 -3.80 -0.29
C ALA A 148 3.09 -2.56 -0.84
N SER A 149 2.73 -1.36 -0.40
CA SER A 149 3.39 -0.11 -0.83
C SER A 149 4.72 0.17 -0.10
N VAL A 150 4.90 -0.35 1.11
CA VAL A 150 6.12 -0.09 1.91
C VAL A 150 7.42 -0.52 1.25
N PRO A 151 7.58 -1.71 0.63
CA PRO A 151 8.86 -2.10 0.03
C PRO A 151 9.24 -1.18 -1.13
N LEU A 152 8.25 -0.62 -1.83
CA LEU A 152 8.47 0.37 -2.89
C LEU A 152 8.98 1.70 -2.31
N TRP A 153 8.39 2.15 -1.20
CA TRP A 153 8.88 3.31 -0.46
C TRP A 153 10.29 3.12 0.08
N VAL A 154 10.60 1.95 0.64
CA VAL A 154 11.94 1.60 1.14
C VAL A 154 12.96 1.60 0.00
N LEU A 155 12.62 1.01 -1.14
CA LEU A 155 13.49 0.96 -2.32
C LEU A 155 13.78 2.36 -2.87
N PHE A 156 12.76 3.22 -2.95
CA PHE A 156 12.92 4.62 -3.35
C PHE A 156 13.72 5.43 -2.33
N ALA A 157 13.50 5.21 -1.03
CA ALA A 157 14.22 5.90 0.04
C ALA A 157 15.71 5.55 0.05
N ARG A 158 16.06 4.28 -0.23
CA ARG A 158 17.45 3.80 -0.29
C ARG A 158 18.18 4.30 -1.55
N ASP A 159 17.49 4.39 -2.69
CA ASP A 159 18.06 4.85 -3.95
C ASP A 159 17.08 5.75 -4.73
N ARG A 160 17.25 7.07 -4.57
CA ARG A 160 16.36 8.07 -5.19
C ARG A 160 16.47 8.16 -6.70
N THR A 161 17.49 7.54 -7.30
CA THR A 161 17.58 7.46 -8.77
C THR A 161 16.51 6.53 -9.34
N ARG A 162 15.94 5.64 -8.52
CA ARG A 162 14.89 4.69 -8.89
C ARG A 162 13.49 5.31 -8.81
N LEU A 163 13.27 6.37 -9.58
CA LEU A 163 11.97 7.07 -9.67
C LEU A 163 10.82 6.14 -10.10
N TRP A 164 11.12 5.05 -10.79
CA TRP A 164 10.12 4.07 -11.20
C TRP A 164 9.42 3.38 -10.02
N ALA A 165 10.02 3.33 -8.81
CA ALA A 165 9.40 2.76 -7.62
C ALA A 165 8.44 3.74 -6.94
N LEU A 166 8.65 5.04 -7.11
CA LEU A 166 7.83 6.10 -6.49
C LEU A 166 6.39 6.06 -7.00
N VAL A 167 6.21 5.91 -8.31
CA VAL A 167 4.89 5.91 -8.96
C VAL A 167 3.99 4.77 -8.42
N PRO A 168 4.38 3.49 -8.48
CA PRO A 168 3.58 2.41 -7.93
C PRO A 168 3.43 2.51 -6.41
N ALA A 169 4.45 2.99 -5.67
CA ALA A 169 4.31 3.22 -4.22
C ALA A 169 3.18 4.19 -3.93
N SER A 170 3.18 5.34 -4.61
CA SER A 170 2.22 6.41 -4.42
C SER A 170 0.81 5.97 -4.82
N VAL A 171 0.67 5.29 -5.96
CA VAL A 171 -0.63 4.79 -6.42
C VAL A 171 -1.18 3.77 -5.42
N VAL A 172 -0.40 2.76 -5.05
CA VAL A 172 -0.87 1.72 -4.11
C VAL A 172 -1.18 2.32 -2.74
N SER A 173 -0.35 3.22 -2.20
CA SER A 173 -0.65 3.90 -0.94
C SER A 173 -1.92 4.76 -1.01
N LEU A 174 -2.19 5.41 -2.15
CA LEU A 174 -3.40 6.21 -2.33
C LEU A 174 -4.65 5.33 -2.43
N LEU A 175 -4.59 4.22 -3.17
CA LEU A 175 -5.68 3.24 -3.22
C LEU A 175 -5.93 2.62 -1.84
N ALA A 176 -4.85 2.30 -1.10
CA ALA A 176 -4.93 1.83 0.28
C ALA A 176 -5.66 2.83 1.17
N LEU A 177 -5.27 4.11 1.09
CA LEU A 177 -5.90 5.18 1.86
C LEU A 177 -7.40 5.28 1.55
N VAL A 178 -7.78 5.23 0.27
CA VAL A 178 -9.19 5.25 -0.15
C VAL A 178 -9.97 4.09 0.48
N LEU A 179 -9.42 2.87 0.45
CA LEU A 179 -10.07 1.69 1.06
C LEU A 179 -10.22 1.83 2.58
N VAL A 180 -9.18 2.26 3.27
CA VAL A 180 -9.25 2.41 4.74
C VAL A 180 -10.22 3.52 5.13
N VAL A 181 -10.24 4.63 4.39
CA VAL A 181 -11.23 5.71 4.59
C VAL A 181 -12.64 5.21 4.29
N ALA A 182 -12.85 4.48 3.21
CA ALA A 182 -14.16 3.92 2.86
C ALA A 182 -14.67 2.94 3.93
N ALA A 183 -13.81 2.03 4.41
CA ALA A 183 -14.13 1.13 5.51
C ALA A 183 -14.46 1.90 6.80
N GLY A 184 -13.70 2.96 7.11
CA GLY A 184 -13.96 3.85 8.25
C GLY A 184 -15.31 4.56 8.19
N VAL A 185 -15.71 5.03 7.00
CA VAL A 185 -17.02 5.68 6.79
C VAL A 185 -18.16 4.67 6.91
N ALA A 186 -18.00 3.45 6.40
CA ALA A 186 -19.00 2.39 6.48
C ALA A 186 -19.19 1.88 7.93
N ALA A 187 -18.12 1.86 8.73
CA ALA A 187 -18.13 1.38 10.11
C ALA A 187 -18.41 2.51 11.13
N VAL A 188 -19.56 3.18 11.04
CA VAL A 188 -19.95 4.34 11.89
C VAL A 188 -19.79 4.07 13.39
N SER A 189 -19.91 2.82 13.86
CA SER A 189 -19.70 2.42 15.26
C SER A 189 -18.23 2.18 15.66
N ARG A 190 -17.29 2.13 14.70
CA ARG A 190 -15.84 1.93 14.88
C ARG A 190 -14.99 3.10 14.33
N ALA A 191 -15.64 4.17 13.87
CA ALA A 191 -15.04 5.30 13.18
C ALA A 191 -13.88 5.94 13.94
N GLY A 192 -13.95 6.01 15.28
CA GLY A 192 -12.89 6.56 16.13
C GLY A 192 -11.56 5.81 15.97
N PHE A 193 -11.54 4.49 16.16
CA PHE A 193 -10.31 3.68 16.04
C PHE A 193 -9.70 3.75 14.64
N LEU A 194 -10.55 3.72 13.61
CA LEU A 194 -10.13 3.80 12.21
C LEU A 194 -9.55 5.17 11.85
N LEU A 195 -10.13 6.26 12.36
CA LEU A 195 -9.56 7.60 12.21
C LEU A 195 -8.19 7.72 12.87
N VAL A 196 -7.99 7.12 14.05
CA VAL A 196 -6.68 7.08 14.71
C VAL A 196 -5.67 6.34 13.83
N LEU A 197 -6.05 5.17 13.30
CA LEU A 197 -5.18 4.35 12.46
C LEU A 197 -4.79 5.06 11.16
N VAL A 198 -5.77 5.60 10.42
CA VAL A 198 -5.55 6.32 9.14
C VAL A 198 -4.64 7.52 9.34
N ASN A 199 -5.00 8.38 10.30
CA ASN A 199 -4.24 9.59 10.56
C ASN A 199 -2.83 9.26 11.08
N GLY A 200 -2.68 8.20 11.89
CA GLY A 200 -1.38 7.73 12.37
C GLY A 200 -0.50 7.22 11.23
N VAL A 201 -1.06 6.41 10.32
CA VAL A 201 -0.33 5.89 9.15
C VAL A 201 0.08 7.03 8.23
N LEU A 202 -0.81 7.98 7.93
CA LEU A 202 -0.48 9.16 7.14
C LEU A 202 0.61 10.01 7.79
N ALA A 203 0.55 10.18 9.11
CA ALA A 203 1.56 10.91 9.86
C ALA A 203 2.93 10.29 9.68
N VAL A 204 3.03 8.97 9.80
CA VAL A 204 4.27 8.22 9.59
C VAL A 204 4.75 8.35 8.15
N ILE A 205 3.87 8.20 7.15
CA ILE A 205 4.24 8.33 5.73
C ILE A 205 4.81 9.72 5.45
N PHE A 206 4.13 10.78 5.89
CA PHE A 206 4.59 12.15 5.69
C PHE A 206 5.86 12.48 6.48
N LEU A 207 6.02 11.92 7.68
CA LEU A 207 7.23 12.07 8.47
C LEU A 207 8.43 11.41 7.77
N VAL A 208 8.24 10.19 7.25
CA VAL A 208 9.25 9.48 6.45
C VAL A 208 9.58 10.29 5.19
N LEU A 209 8.56 10.83 4.50
CA LEU A 209 8.77 11.65 3.31
C LEU A 209 9.57 12.93 3.63
N PHE A 210 9.31 13.57 4.77
CA PHE A 210 10.09 14.71 5.26
C PHE A 210 11.55 14.31 5.56
N VAL A 211 11.75 13.27 6.36
CA VAL A 211 13.09 12.81 6.79
C VAL A 211 13.93 12.37 5.60
N VAL A 212 13.33 11.64 4.67
CA VAL A 212 13.99 11.21 3.44
C VAL A 212 14.25 12.46 2.60
N VAL A 213 13.23 13.18 2.13
CA VAL A 213 13.46 14.16 1.07
C VAL A 213 14.19 15.42 1.56
N ARG A 214 14.18 15.75 2.87
CA ARG A 214 14.83 16.90 3.54
C ARG A 214 14.60 18.29 2.91
N ARG A 215 13.80 18.39 1.86
CA ARG A 215 13.48 19.61 1.10
C ARG A 215 11.99 19.95 1.10
N PHE A 216 11.17 19.12 1.73
CA PHE A 216 9.72 19.25 1.71
C PHE A 216 9.18 19.61 3.09
N ASP A 217 9.33 20.87 3.49
CA ASP A 217 8.82 21.37 4.78
C ASP A 217 7.30 21.13 4.91
N TRP A 218 6.56 21.15 3.79
CA TRP A 218 5.13 20.83 3.76
C TRP A 218 4.81 19.40 4.23
N ALA A 219 5.71 18.44 4.03
CA ALA A 219 5.51 17.07 4.48
C ALA A 219 5.57 16.95 6.01
N LEU A 220 6.44 17.72 6.67
CA LEU A 220 6.47 17.79 8.14
C LEU A 220 5.14 18.34 8.70
N TRP A 221 4.60 19.37 8.06
CA TRP A 221 3.33 19.96 8.46
C TRP A 221 2.15 19.00 8.27
N LEU A 222 2.13 18.26 7.17
CA LEU A 222 1.14 17.19 6.97
C LEU A 222 1.31 16.05 7.97
N ALA A 223 2.54 15.67 8.30
CA ALA A 223 2.84 14.65 9.31
C ALA A 223 2.32 15.09 10.69
N PHE A 224 2.56 16.34 11.06
CA PHE A 224 2.07 16.90 12.32
C PHE A 224 0.54 17.01 12.34
N ALA A 225 -0.08 17.52 11.27
CA ALA A 225 -1.53 17.69 11.19
C ALA A 225 -2.27 16.35 11.26
N THR A 226 -1.77 15.34 10.55
CA THR A 226 -2.31 13.98 10.61
C THR A 226 -2.01 13.33 11.96
N GLY A 227 -0.80 13.49 12.52
CA GLY A 227 -0.49 12.97 13.86
C GLY A 227 -1.37 13.55 14.96
N ALA A 228 -1.61 14.86 14.92
CA ALA A 228 -2.55 15.55 15.80
C ALA A 228 -3.99 15.07 15.57
N GLY A 229 -4.39 14.88 14.31
CA GLY A 229 -5.69 14.28 13.96
C GLY A 229 -5.88 12.88 14.53
N ALA A 230 -4.82 12.06 14.55
CA ALA A 230 -4.83 10.73 15.14
C ALA A 230 -5.04 10.79 16.66
N ILE A 231 -4.30 11.67 17.35
CA ILE A 231 -4.42 11.85 18.81
C ILE A 231 -5.82 12.36 19.15
N LEU A 232 -6.32 13.37 18.43
CA LEU A 232 -7.64 13.93 18.67
C LEU A 232 -8.77 12.93 18.39
N ALA A 233 -8.62 12.03 17.42
CA ALA A 233 -9.58 10.96 17.16
C ALA A 233 -9.71 9.95 18.31
N ILE A 234 -8.71 9.84 19.20
CA ILE A 234 -8.82 9.04 20.44
C ILE A 234 -9.81 9.69 21.40
N PHE A 235 -9.78 11.02 21.52
CA PHE A 235 -10.57 11.78 22.49
C PHE A 235 -11.94 12.21 21.96
N PHE A 236 -12.09 12.34 20.64
CA PHE A 236 -13.32 12.82 19.98
C PHE A 236 -13.78 11.85 18.87
N PRO A 237 -14.17 10.62 19.22
CA PRO A 237 -14.48 9.55 18.25
C PRO A 237 -15.75 9.79 17.41
N SER A 238 -16.58 10.78 17.76
CA SER A 238 -17.82 11.14 17.06
C SER A 238 -17.66 12.26 16.02
N GLY A 239 -16.47 12.87 15.91
CA GLY A 239 -16.20 13.91 14.91
C GLY A 239 -16.07 13.30 13.52
N GLY A 240 -17.05 13.53 12.63
CA GLY A 240 -17.04 13.03 11.25
C GLY A 240 -15.80 13.43 10.43
N PRO A 241 -15.75 13.10 9.11
CA PRO A 241 -14.57 13.24 8.24
C PRO A 241 -14.01 14.67 8.09
N GLY A 242 -14.63 15.66 8.72
CA GLY A 242 -14.26 17.08 8.67
C GLY A 242 -12.82 17.37 9.10
N PHE A 243 -12.20 16.57 9.98
CA PHE A 243 -10.84 16.86 10.46
C PHE A 243 -9.74 16.42 9.50
N ALA A 244 -9.90 15.28 8.82
CA ALA A 244 -9.00 14.84 7.76
C ALA A 244 -9.10 15.77 6.54
N LEU A 245 -10.32 16.23 6.23
CA LEU A 245 -10.55 17.30 5.26
C LEU A 245 -9.86 18.59 5.70
N PHE A 246 -10.01 19.04 6.95
CA PHE A 246 -9.34 20.24 7.46
C PHE A 246 -7.82 20.16 7.36
N ALA A 247 -7.21 19.02 7.70
CA ALA A 247 -5.77 18.78 7.54
C ALA A 247 -5.34 18.82 6.06
N LEU A 248 -6.13 18.23 5.15
CA LEU A 248 -5.92 18.31 3.70
C LEU A 248 -6.06 19.73 3.16
N THR A 249 -7.07 20.49 3.60
CA THR A 249 -7.32 21.87 3.18
C THR A 249 -6.22 22.81 3.70
N MET A 250 -5.80 22.65 4.96
CA MET A 250 -4.68 23.41 5.52
C MET A 250 -3.37 23.06 4.85
N GLY A 251 -3.10 21.77 4.62
CA GLY A 251 -1.91 21.33 3.90
C GLY A 251 -1.84 21.85 2.46
N SER A 252 -2.95 21.81 1.72
CA SER A 252 -3.02 22.36 0.37
C SER A 252 -2.94 23.89 0.33
N TYR A 253 -3.54 24.59 1.30
CA TYR A 253 -3.40 26.06 1.44
C TYR A 253 -1.93 26.47 1.66
N ILE A 254 -1.21 25.75 2.53
CA ILE A 254 0.20 26.02 2.83
C ILE A 254 1.09 25.76 1.61
N ILE A 255 0.82 24.70 0.83
CA ILE A 255 1.53 24.41 -0.43
C ILE A 255 1.35 25.56 -1.43
N VAL A 256 0.11 26.04 -1.61
CA VAL A 256 -0.18 27.18 -2.52
C VAL A 256 0.54 28.45 -2.06
N TRP A 257 0.59 28.70 -0.75
CA TRP A 257 1.27 29.86 -0.19
C TRP A 257 2.80 29.81 -0.41
N GLN A 258 3.44 28.65 -0.21
CA GLN A 258 4.87 28.48 -0.45
C GLN A 258 5.26 28.62 -1.92
N ILE A 259 4.44 28.14 -2.85
CA ILE A 259 4.68 28.32 -4.30
C ILE A 259 4.63 29.82 -4.69
N ARG A 260 3.74 30.60 -4.06
CA ARG A 260 3.66 32.05 -4.30
C ARG A 260 4.89 32.79 -3.78
N SER A 261 5.38 32.44 -2.59
CA SER A 261 6.56 33.11 -2.00
C SER A 261 7.85 32.84 -2.79
N THR A 262 8.02 31.65 -3.38
CA THR A 262 9.20 31.35 -4.22
C THR A 262 9.19 32.07 -5.57
N ARG A 263 8.01 32.45 -6.09
CA ARG A 263 7.91 33.25 -7.32
C ARG A 263 8.25 34.72 -7.07
N GLN A 264 7.85 35.26 -5.91
CA GLN A 264 8.15 36.65 -5.54
C GLN A 264 9.64 36.88 -5.24
N SER A 265 10.39 35.87 -4.82
CA SER A 265 11.85 35.99 -4.61
C SER A 265 12.68 35.90 -5.89
N ARG A 266 12.06 35.62 -7.04
CA ARG A 266 12.71 35.49 -8.36
C ARG A 266 12.36 36.63 -9.32
N ALA A 267 11.41 37.47 -8.95
CA ALA A 267 11.02 38.68 -9.67
C ALA A 267 11.64 39.89 -8.95
#